data_AF-A0A1F6CTH6-F1
#
_entry.id   AF-A0A1F6CTH6-F1
#
_cell.length_a   1.000
_cell.length_b   1.000
_cell.length_c   1.000
_cell.angle_alpha   90.00
_cell.angle_beta   90.00
_cell.angle_gamma   90.00
#
_symmetry.space_group_name_H-M   'P 1'
#
loop_
_entity.id
_entity.type
_entity.pdbx_description
1 polymer ?
#
loop_
_entity_poly.entity_id
_entity_poly.type
_entity_poly.pdbx_seq_one_letter_code
_entity_poly.pdbx_strand_id
1 'polypeptide(L)'
;MMPSYIFSQRIFTVAAVSVGALLLAGLFLYQVHAPPLARALSAGSAAITSSPGKAYLSAQAPVVAVSGEEAPMVEVNIANNGLVLLRGAHVLAMNGGTIHVGMSWGSSDLTWILETNYNTQFLTQNGKKETLSDIQVGDIVTVTGKISGGGTEPIIDTQVVRE
;
A
#
# COMPACT_ATOMS: atom_id res chain seq x y z
N MET A 1 -30.53 43.08 37.08
CA MET A 1 -31.55 42.12 36.60
C MET A 1 -30.94 41.42 35.40
N MET A 2 -30.43 40.20 35.56
CA MET A 2 -29.75 39.44 34.50
C MET A 2 -30.58 38.19 34.16
N PRO A 3 -30.77 37.83 32.89
CA PRO A 3 -31.53 36.64 32.51
C PRO A 3 -30.69 35.37 32.53
N SER A 4 -31.32 34.30 32.99
CA SER A 4 -30.77 32.98 33.27
C SER A 4 -30.71 32.09 32.00
N TYR A 5 -29.53 31.57 31.66
CA TYR A 5 -29.30 30.65 30.52
C TYR A 5 -29.22 29.17 30.95
N ILE A 6 -30.27 28.64 31.59
CA ILE A 6 -30.24 27.25 32.11
C ILE A 6 -30.89 26.24 31.14
N PHE A 7 -31.64 26.68 30.13
CA PHE A 7 -32.47 25.78 29.32
C PHE A 7 -31.76 25.09 28.14
N SER A 8 -30.56 25.53 27.74
CA SER A 8 -29.93 25.09 26.49
C SER A 8 -29.11 23.79 26.60
N GLN A 9 -28.52 23.49 27.77
CA GLN A 9 -27.58 22.35 27.90
C GLN A 9 -28.23 20.96 27.84
N ARG A 10 -29.52 20.83 28.16
CA ARG A 10 -30.22 19.53 28.15
C ARG A 10 -30.56 19.04 26.74
N ILE A 11 -30.67 19.95 25.78
CA ILE A 11 -30.97 19.59 24.38
C ILE A 11 -29.73 19.02 23.68
N PHE A 12 -28.54 19.60 23.96
CA PHE A 12 -27.29 19.12 23.37
C PHE A 12 -26.87 17.72 23.85
N THR A 13 -27.18 17.36 25.09
CA THR A 13 -26.84 16.04 25.65
C THR A 13 -27.68 14.92 25.04
N VAL A 14 -28.97 15.16 24.76
CA VAL A 14 -29.83 14.16 24.10
C VAL A 14 -29.41 13.93 22.63
N ALA A 15 -28.97 14.98 21.93
CA ALA A 15 -28.49 14.85 20.55
C ALA A 15 -27.18 14.04 20.45
N ALA A 16 -26.26 14.21 21.40
CA ALA A 16 -24.96 13.50 21.39
C ALA A 16 -25.11 11.98 21.60
N VAL A 17 -26.05 11.54 22.43
CA VAL A 17 -26.27 10.11 22.71
C VAL A 17 -26.85 9.36 21.50
N SER A 18 -27.68 10.03 20.69
CA SER A 18 -28.30 9.41 19.51
C SER A 18 -27.32 9.15 18.36
N VAL A 19 -26.29 10.01 18.20
CA VAL A 19 -25.26 9.80 17.16
C VAL A 19 -24.34 8.62 17.51
N GLY A 20 -24.03 8.43 18.79
CA GLY A 20 -23.21 7.31 19.26
C GLY A 20 -23.84 5.94 19.00
N ALA A 21 -25.16 5.81 19.16
CA ALA A 21 -25.88 4.55 18.94
C ALA A 21 -25.87 4.12 17.45
N LEU A 22 -25.93 5.07 16.52
CA LEU A 22 -25.91 4.77 15.08
C LEU A 22 -24.54 4.27 14.59
N LEU A 23 -23.44 4.81 15.13
CA LEU A 23 -22.08 4.37 14.77
C LEU A 23 -21.80 2.93 15.26
N LEU A 24 -22.29 2.58 16.46
CA LEU A 24 -22.13 1.23 17.01
C LEU A 24 -22.92 0.17 16.23
N ALA A 25 -24.14 0.50 15.77
CA ALA A 25 -24.95 -0.40 14.94
C ALA A 25 -24.33 -0.62 13.54
N GLY A 26 -23.74 0.42 12.94
CA GLY A 26 -23.04 0.31 11.66
C GLY A 26 -21.83 -0.62 11.72
N LEU A 27 -21.04 -0.55 12.81
CA LEU A 27 -19.86 -1.39 12.99
C LEU A 27 -20.22 -2.89 13.10
N PHE A 28 -21.31 -3.22 13.80
CA PHE A 28 -21.79 -4.59 13.95
C PHE A 28 -22.29 -5.20 12.63
N LEU A 29 -22.99 -4.42 11.79
CA LEU A 29 -23.45 -4.90 10.49
C LEU A 29 -22.29 -5.14 9.51
N TYR A 30 -21.21 -4.35 9.61
CA TYR A 30 -20.01 -4.52 8.81
C TYR A 30 -19.28 -5.83 9.13
N GLN A 31 -19.19 -6.22 10.41
CA GLN A 31 -18.56 -7.50 10.79
C GLN A 31 -19.35 -8.74 10.35
N VAL A 32 -20.67 -8.65 10.25
CA VAL A 32 -21.52 -9.79 9.83
C VAL A 32 -21.48 -10.04 8.32
N HIS A 33 -21.21 -9.00 7.51
CA HIS A 33 -21.22 -9.10 6.04
C HIS A 33 -19.82 -9.16 5.41
N ALA A 34 -18.74 -9.11 6.20
CA ALA A 34 -17.40 -9.33 5.67
C ALA A 34 -17.24 -10.81 5.24
N PRO A 35 -17.05 -11.11 3.94
CA PRO A 35 -16.83 -12.48 3.50
C PRO A 35 -15.50 -13.01 4.08
N PRO A 36 -15.44 -14.25 4.58
CA PRO A 36 -14.20 -14.84 5.05
C PRO A 36 -13.25 -15.11 3.87
N LEU A 37 -12.35 -14.16 3.61
CA LEU A 37 -11.22 -14.30 2.67
C LEU A 37 -10.26 -15.44 3.04
N ALA A 38 -10.38 -16.03 4.23
CA ALA A 38 -9.53 -17.11 4.73
C ALA A 38 -9.73 -18.48 4.05
N ARG A 39 -10.73 -18.67 3.17
CA ARG A 39 -10.99 -19.98 2.52
C ARG A 39 -10.36 -20.14 1.14
N ALA A 40 -9.97 -19.05 0.47
CA ALA A 40 -9.46 -19.08 -0.90
C ALA A 40 -7.99 -19.56 -1.02
N LEU A 41 -7.22 -19.58 0.07
CA LEU A 41 -5.82 -20.04 0.08
C LEU A 41 -5.65 -21.54 0.41
N SER A 42 -6.73 -22.27 0.68
CA SER A 42 -6.69 -23.70 1.04
C SER A 42 -6.91 -24.66 -0.14
N ALA A 43 -7.22 -24.15 -1.34
CA ALA A 43 -7.54 -24.94 -2.53
C ALA A 43 -6.41 -24.97 -3.58
N GLY A 44 -5.15 -25.02 -3.14
CA GLY A 44 -4.00 -24.95 -4.05
C GLY A 44 -2.76 -25.73 -3.64
N SER A 45 -2.83 -26.61 -2.63
CA SER A 45 -1.71 -27.51 -2.30
C SER A 45 -2.05 -28.93 -2.73
N ALA A 46 -1.84 -29.21 -4.02
CA ALA A 46 -1.85 -30.58 -4.51
C ALA A 46 -0.64 -31.32 -3.91
N ALA A 47 -0.89 -32.16 -2.92
CA ALA A 47 0.10 -33.08 -2.38
C ALA A 47 0.56 -34.03 -3.49
N ILE A 48 1.83 -33.90 -3.90
CA ILE A 48 2.50 -34.86 -4.78
C ILE A 48 2.76 -36.12 -3.95
N THR A 49 1.85 -37.10 -4.04
CA THR A 49 2.10 -38.46 -3.54
C THR A 49 2.99 -39.18 -4.56
N SER A 50 4.26 -39.35 -4.21
CA SER A 50 5.21 -40.15 -4.98
C SER A 50 4.86 -41.63 -4.84
N SER A 51 4.34 -42.21 -5.93
CA SER A 51 4.17 -43.66 -6.06
C SER A 51 5.55 -44.31 -6.32
N PRO A 52 5.96 -45.34 -5.55
CA PRO A 52 7.24 -46.00 -5.76
C PRO A 52 7.10 -46.99 -6.92
N GLY A 53 7.87 -46.77 -7.98
CA GLY A 53 8.07 -47.76 -9.01
C GLY A 53 7.45 -47.40 -10.35
N LYS A 54 8.22 -46.62 -11.12
CA LYS A 54 8.51 -46.75 -12.57
C LYS A 54 8.91 -45.36 -13.06
N ALA A 55 10.21 -45.15 -13.20
CA ALA A 55 10.77 -43.97 -13.84
C ALA A 55 10.48 -44.07 -15.35
N TYR A 56 9.48 -43.33 -15.82
CA TYR A 56 9.31 -43.07 -17.24
C TYR A 56 10.17 -41.86 -17.59
N LEU A 57 11.23 -42.08 -18.39
CA LEU A 57 11.98 -41.01 -19.05
C LEU A 57 11.07 -40.41 -20.13
N SER A 58 10.20 -39.48 -19.76
CA SER A 58 9.48 -38.66 -20.72
C SER A 58 10.45 -37.70 -21.40
N ALA A 59 10.39 -37.65 -22.72
CA ALA A 59 11.20 -36.81 -23.59
C ALA A 59 11.32 -35.37 -23.05
N GLN A 60 12.55 -34.86 -23.04
CA GLN A 60 12.92 -33.50 -22.68
C GLN A 60 12.02 -32.51 -23.42
N ALA A 61 11.06 -31.90 -22.70
CA ALA A 61 10.35 -30.73 -23.20
C ALA A 61 11.38 -29.63 -23.50
N PRO A 62 11.17 -28.80 -24.55
CA PRO A 62 12.06 -27.68 -24.82
C PRO A 62 12.15 -26.83 -23.55
N VAL A 63 13.38 -26.68 -23.05
CA VAL A 63 13.69 -25.84 -21.91
C VAL A 63 13.40 -24.41 -22.38
N VAL A 64 12.20 -23.91 -22.08
CA VAL A 64 11.88 -22.50 -22.26
C VAL A 64 12.90 -21.77 -21.41
N ALA A 65 13.78 -21.03 -22.06
CA ALA A 65 14.71 -20.16 -21.37
C ALA A 65 13.85 -19.18 -20.56
N VAL A 66 13.73 -19.44 -19.25
CA VAL A 66 13.24 -18.45 -18.32
C VAL A 66 14.32 -17.39 -18.34
N SER A 67 14.11 -16.34 -19.12
CA SER A 67 14.85 -15.09 -19.01
C SER A 67 14.62 -14.67 -17.57
N GLY A 68 15.57 -14.98 -16.69
CA GLY A 68 15.55 -14.58 -15.30
C GLY A 68 15.72 -13.07 -15.29
N GLU A 69 14.61 -12.36 -15.46
CA GLU A 69 14.54 -10.94 -15.17
C GLU A 69 14.95 -10.82 -13.71
N GLU A 70 16.14 -10.26 -13.50
CA GLU A 70 16.70 -10.07 -12.17
C GLU A 70 15.72 -9.18 -11.41
N ALA A 71 15.19 -9.70 -10.31
CA ALA A 71 14.23 -8.96 -9.52
C ALA A 71 14.86 -7.62 -9.07
N PRO A 72 14.15 -6.50 -9.20
CA PRO A 72 14.68 -5.18 -8.88
C PRO A 72 15.16 -5.16 -7.43
N MET A 73 16.32 -4.54 -7.19
CA MET A 73 16.85 -4.42 -5.82
C MET A 73 15.94 -3.54 -4.97
N VAL A 74 15.43 -4.10 -3.88
CA VAL A 74 14.52 -3.41 -2.95
C VAL A 74 15.31 -2.88 -1.74
N GLU A 75 15.32 -1.56 -1.54
CA GLU A 75 16.13 -0.88 -0.51
C GLU A 75 15.35 0.28 0.14
N VAL A 76 15.46 0.43 1.46
CA VAL A 76 15.00 1.61 2.20
C VAL A 76 16.14 2.17 3.01
N ASN A 77 16.39 3.47 2.83
CA ASN A 77 17.36 4.21 3.63
C ASN A 77 16.67 5.45 4.21
N ILE A 78 16.77 5.61 5.52
CA ILE A 78 16.24 6.76 6.26
C ILE A 78 17.41 7.38 7.03
N ALA A 79 17.80 8.59 6.63
CA ALA A 79 18.85 9.33 7.31
C ALA A 79 18.32 9.98 8.60
N ASN A 80 19.23 10.34 9.50
CA ASN A 80 18.92 10.98 10.79
C ASN A 80 18.23 12.37 10.65
N ASN A 81 18.31 13.00 9.49
CA ASN A 81 17.64 14.25 9.17
C ASN A 81 16.25 14.05 8.53
N GLY A 82 15.79 12.80 8.45
CA GLY A 82 14.50 12.42 7.87
C GLY A 82 14.50 12.32 6.34
N LEU A 83 15.65 12.44 5.66
CA LEU A 83 15.72 12.12 4.23
C LEU A 83 15.49 10.63 4.02
N VAL A 84 14.68 10.32 3.01
CA VAL A 84 14.31 8.95 2.67
C VAL A 84 14.70 8.66 1.23
N LEU A 85 15.27 7.48 1.01
CA LEU A 85 15.44 6.84 -0.27
C LEU A 85 14.69 5.51 -0.24
N LEU A 86 13.72 5.35 -1.13
CA LEU A 86 13.04 4.09 -1.41
C LEU A 86 13.47 3.61 -2.79
N ARG A 87 13.87 2.35 -2.95
CA ARG A 87 14.17 1.73 -4.25
C ARG A 87 13.40 0.45 -4.39
N GLY A 88 12.81 0.23 -5.56
CA GLY A 88 11.99 -0.96 -5.82
C GLY A 88 10.60 -0.87 -5.22
N ALA A 89 10.05 0.34 -5.05
CA ALA A 89 8.70 0.52 -4.53
C ALA A 89 7.67 0.40 -5.67
N HIS A 90 6.64 -0.41 -5.50
CA HIS A 90 5.60 -0.58 -6.51
C HIS A 90 4.44 0.39 -6.28
N VAL A 91 3.95 1.03 -7.32
CA VAL A 91 2.78 1.93 -7.22
C VAL A 91 1.51 1.11 -7.01
N LEU A 92 0.86 1.31 -5.87
CA LEU A 92 -0.37 0.61 -5.48
C LEU A 92 -1.63 1.35 -5.93
N ALA A 93 -1.64 2.68 -5.72
CA ALA A 93 -2.77 3.53 -6.04
C ALA A 93 -2.29 4.98 -6.21
N MET A 94 -3.06 5.75 -6.98
CA MET A 94 -2.81 7.17 -7.21
C MET A 94 -4.12 7.95 -7.05
N ASN A 95 -4.06 9.06 -6.31
CA ASN A 95 -5.19 9.97 -6.17
C ASN A 95 -4.70 11.42 -6.07
N GLY A 96 -4.88 12.18 -7.16
CA GLY A 96 -4.41 13.55 -7.23
C GLY A 96 -2.90 13.63 -7.00
N GLY A 97 -2.48 14.41 -5.99
CA GLY A 97 -1.08 14.55 -5.61
C GLY A 97 -0.55 13.44 -4.68
N THR A 98 -1.35 12.43 -4.34
CA THR A 98 -0.95 11.37 -3.42
C THR A 98 -0.73 10.05 -4.17
N ILE A 99 0.42 9.43 -3.95
CA ILE A 99 0.76 8.11 -4.50
C ILE A 99 0.97 7.15 -3.32
N HIS A 100 0.24 6.04 -3.31
CA HIS A 100 0.52 4.95 -2.39
C HIS A 100 1.49 3.98 -3.05
N VAL A 101 2.59 3.69 -2.38
CA VAL A 101 3.57 2.72 -2.86
C VAL A 101 3.79 1.63 -1.84
N GLY A 102 4.06 0.42 -2.31
CA GLY A 102 4.40 -0.72 -1.47
C GLY A 102 5.81 -1.22 -1.75
N MET A 103 6.39 -1.92 -0.79
CA MET A 103 7.69 -2.57 -0.90
C MET A 103 7.59 -3.94 -0.24
N SER A 104 8.07 -4.97 -0.93
CA SER A 104 7.96 -6.36 -0.47
C SER A 104 9.35 -6.99 -0.37
N TRP A 105 9.69 -7.54 0.80
CA TRP A 105 10.87 -8.37 1.04
C TRP A 105 10.42 -9.75 1.52
N GLY A 106 10.37 -10.72 0.60
CA GLY A 106 9.90 -12.07 0.92
C GLY A 106 8.43 -12.04 1.37
N SER A 107 8.18 -12.26 2.66
CA SER A 107 6.84 -12.25 3.26
C SER A 107 6.51 -10.96 4.02
N SER A 108 7.35 -9.94 3.93
CA SER A 108 7.18 -8.66 4.62
C SER A 108 6.81 -7.57 3.62
N ASP A 109 5.70 -6.88 3.88
CA ASP A 109 5.21 -5.77 3.08
C ASP A 109 5.23 -4.47 3.89
N LEU A 110 5.73 -3.39 3.29
CA LEU A 110 5.68 -2.04 3.83
C LEU A 110 5.00 -1.11 2.83
N THR A 111 4.06 -0.30 3.31
CA THR A 111 3.39 0.73 2.49
C THR A 111 3.80 2.13 2.91
N TRP A 112 3.82 3.04 1.93
CA TRP A 112 4.22 4.44 2.09
C TRP A 112 3.24 5.34 1.36
N ILE A 113 3.05 6.55 1.90
CA ILE A 113 2.29 7.60 1.25
C ILE A 113 3.26 8.65 0.73
N LEU A 114 3.24 8.88 -0.58
CA LEU A 114 4.03 9.91 -1.24
C LEU A 114 3.13 11.12 -1.49
N GLU A 115 3.46 12.25 -0.88
CA GLU A 115 2.84 13.53 -1.18
C GLU A 115 3.67 14.25 -2.24
N THR A 116 3.09 14.46 -3.41
CA THR A 116 3.70 15.18 -4.52
C THR A 116 3.15 16.60 -4.62
N ASN A 117 4.00 17.53 -5.03
CA ASN A 117 3.66 18.93 -5.22
C ASN A 117 4.32 19.48 -6.49
N TYR A 118 4.17 20.78 -6.75
CA TYR A 118 4.70 21.42 -7.96
C TYR A 118 6.24 21.40 -8.07
N ASN A 119 6.96 21.12 -6.98
CA ASN A 119 8.42 20.97 -6.96
C ASN A 119 8.88 19.52 -7.13
N THR A 120 7.97 18.53 -7.11
CA THR A 120 8.32 17.13 -7.29
C THR A 120 8.80 16.89 -8.72
N GLN A 121 9.94 16.23 -8.87
CA GLN A 121 10.53 15.87 -10.15
C GLN A 121 10.19 14.42 -10.50
N PHE A 122 9.71 14.20 -11.72
CA PHE A 122 9.43 12.87 -12.26
C PHE A 122 10.45 12.57 -13.35
N LEU A 123 11.06 11.39 -13.29
CA LEU A 123 12.16 11.00 -14.15
C LEU A 123 12.02 9.54 -14.62
N THR A 124 12.29 9.28 -15.89
CA THR A 124 12.54 7.91 -16.38
C THR A 124 13.77 7.28 -15.68
N GLN A 125 13.94 5.97 -15.86
CA GLN A 125 15.19 5.24 -15.56
C GLN A 125 16.44 5.95 -16.11
N ASN A 126 16.32 6.50 -17.33
CA ASN A 126 17.39 7.20 -18.04
C ASN A 126 17.56 8.67 -17.63
N GLY A 127 16.76 9.17 -16.68
CA GLY A 127 16.84 10.55 -16.17
C GLY A 127 16.19 11.60 -17.06
N LYS A 128 15.45 11.19 -18.10
CA LYS A 128 14.59 12.11 -18.87
C LYS A 128 13.42 12.56 -18.01
N LYS A 129 13.04 13.83 -18.15
CA LYS A 129 11.92 14.44 -17.44
C LYS A 129 10.59 13.81 -17.87
N GLU A 130 9.77 13.51 -16.87
CA GLU A 130 8.41 13.01 -16.99
C GLU A 130 7.44 13.89 -16.20
N THR A 131 6.18 13.49 -16.19
CA THR A 131 5.10 14.06 -15.42
C THR A 131 4.47 13.00 -14.52
N LEU A 132 3.68 13.45 -13.53
CA LEU A 132 2.91 12.53 -12.69
C LEU A 132 1.98 11.62 -13.51
N SER A 133 1.48 12.09 -14.66
CA SER A 133 0.59 11.33 -15.54
C SER A 133 1.27 10.16 -16.24
N ASP A 134 2.60 10.14 -16.28
CA ASP A 134 3.37 9.06 -16.91
C ASP A 134 3.56 7.89 -15.93
N ILE A 135 3.45 8.15 -14.63
CA ILE A 135 3.48 7.12 -13.58
C ILE A 135 2.12 6.39 -13.53
N GLN A 136 2.16 5.08 -13.47
CA GLN A 136 1.00 4.20 -13.47
C GLN A 136 1.02 3.24 -12.28
N VAL A 137 -0.16 2.72 -11.94
CA VAL A 137 -0.29 1.65 -10.94
C VAL A 137 0.37 0.39 -11.49
N GLY A 138 1.25 -0.21 -10.68
CA GLY A 138 2.09 -1.35 -11.06
C GLY A 138 3.54 -0.99 -11.37
N ASP A 139 3.84 0.28 -11.64
CA ASP A 139 5.21 0.72 -11.93
C ASP A 139 6.11 0.53 -10.70
N ILE A 140 7.38 0.25 -10.96
CA ILE A 140 8.41 0.17 -9.94
C ILE A 140 9.17 1.48 -9.94
N VAL A 141 9.18 2.16 -8.80
CA VAL A 141 9.77 3.48 -8.66
C VAL A 141 10.87 3.51 -7.59
N THR A 142 11.81 4.40 -7.80
CA THR A 142 12.77 4.92 -6.84
C THR A 142 12.30 6.30 -6.38
N VAL A 143 12.18 6.49 -5.09
CA VAL A 143 11.64 7.71 -4.49
C VAL A 143 12.69 8.35 -3.59
N THR A 144 12.84 9.65 -3.69
CA THR A 144 13.61 10.45 -2.73
C THR A 144 12.75 11.57 -2.19
N GLY A 145 12.82 11.79 -0.88
CA GLY A 145 12.05 12.84 -0.22
C GLY A 145 12.42 12.97 1.24
N LYS A 146 11.52 13.58 2.00
CA LYS A 146 11.67 13.75 3.44
C LYS A 146 10.43 13.27 4.18
N ILE A 147 10.60 12.58 5.31
CA ILE A 147 9.47 12.24 6.18
C ILE A 147 8.78 13.53 6.62
N SER A 148 7.49 13.67 6.27
CA SER A 148 6.64 14.82 6.61
C SER A 148 5.66 14.50 7.73
N GLY A 149 5.34 13.23 7.92
CA GLY A 149 4.40 12.77 8.95
C GLY A 149 4.37 11.25 9.05
N GLY A 150 3.45 10.76 9.87
CA GLY A 150 3.26 9.32 10.01
C GLY A 150 1.99 8.96 10.78
N GLY A 151 1.57 7.72 10.58
CA GLY A 151 0.48 7.06 11.29
C GLY A 151 0.65 5.56 11.12
N THR A 152 -0.35 4.88 10.55
CA THR A 152 -0.21 3.49 10.11
C THR A 152 0.79 3.35 8.96
N GLU A 153 0.89 4.37 8.11
CA GLU A 153 1.83 4.44 6.98
C GLU A 153 2.69 5.70 7.15
N PRO A 154 4.00 5.66 6.86
CA PRO A 154 4.83 6.86 6.86
C PRO A 154 4.50 7.74 5.64
N ILE A 155 4.56 9.06 5.83
CA ILE A 155 4.28 10.05 4.78
C ILE A 155 5.58 10.74 4.36
N ILE A 156 5.83 10.80 3.06
CA ILE A 156 7.01 11.42 2.45
C ILE A 156 6.59 12.64 1.62
N ASP A 157 7.11 13.81 1.99
CA ASP A 157 7.14 14.98 1.09
C ASP A 157 8.16 14.69 -0.03
N THR A 158 7.63 14.46 -1.22
CA THR A 158 8.36 13.79 -2.29
C THR A 158 9.08 14.79 -3.18
N GLN A 159 10.39 14.61 -3.32
CA GLN A 159 11.25 15.48 -4.12
C GLN A 159 11.49 14.89 -5.52
N VAL A 160 11.75 13.58 -5.59
CA VAL A 160 12.02 12.89 -6.85
C VAL A 160 11.28 11.55 -6.86
N VAL A 161 10.60 11.26 -7.97
CA VAL A 161 10.09 9.94 -8.32
C VAL A 161 10.76 9.53 -9.62
N ARG A 162 11.36 8.34 -9.64
CA ARG A 162 12.04 7.79 -10.80
C ARG A 162 11.50 6.40 -11.10
N GLU A 163 10.99 6.16 -12.31
CA GLU A 163 10.73 4.80 -12.82
C GLU A 163 12.04 4.03 -13.06
#